data_AF-A0A821UX47-F1
#
_entry.id   AF-A0A821UX47-F1
#
_cell.length_a   1.000
_cell.length_b   1.000
_cell.length_c   1.000
_cell.angle_alpha   90.00
_cell.angle_beta   90.00
_cell.angle_gamma   90.00
#
_symmetry.space_group_name_H-M   'P 1'
#
loop_
_entity.id
_entity.type
_entity.pdbx_description
1 polymer ?
#
loop_
_entity_poly.entity_id
_entity_poly.type
_entity_poly.pdbx_seq_one_letter_code
_entity_poly.pdbx_strand_id
1 'polypeptide(L)' 'MEKIEHRAVKKFLTKQGKTPQTILQEMLAVYGDSGPGKIMIYKWHTLFKQGRDSIEDDPRPGQPIETTPEIVEHFDRP' A
#
# COMPACT_ATOMS: atom_id res chain seq x y z
N MET A 1 6.50 1.92 12.70
CA MET A 1 6.64 1.73 11.25
C MET A 1 5.29 1.98 10.61
N GLU A 2 5.23 2.92 9.69
CA GLU A 2 3.99 3.32 9.04
C GLU A 2 3.47 2.19 8.14
N LYS A 3 2.14 2.11 7.97
CA LYS A 3 1.53 1.05 7.13
C LYS A 3 2.04 1.11 5.70
N ILE A 4 2.35 2.31 5.22
CA ILE A 4 2.87 2.58 3.88
C ILE A 4 4.27 1.96 3.70
N GLU A 5 5.14 2.05 4.71
CA GLU A 5 6.49 1.48 4.67
C GLU A 5 6.44 -0.05 4.51
N HIS A 6 5.61 -0.73 5.30
CA HIS A 6 5.41 -2.17 5.17
C HIS A 6 4.85 -2.58 3.81
N ARG A 7 3.99 -1.76 3.20
CA ARG A 7 3.43 -2.03 1.87
C ARG A 7 4.47 -1.83 0.77
N ALA A 8 5.33 -0.81 0.89
CA ALA A 8 6.43 -0.58 -0.04
C ALA A 8 7.42 -1.75 -0.03
N VAL A 9 7.86 -2.21 1.14
CA VAL A 9 8.76 -3.37 1.27
C VAL A 9 8.12 -4.62 0.66
N LYS A 10 6.86 -4.89 0.98
CA LYS A 10 6.15 -6.03 0.41
C LYS A 10 6.00 -5.94 -1.10
N LYS A 11 5.69 -4.76 -1.65
CA LYS A 11 5.60 -4.53 -3.10
C LYS A 11 6.92 -4.87 -3.78
N PHE A 12 8.02 -4.39 -3.22
CA PHE A 12 9.36 -4.68 -3.71
C PHE A 12 9.65 -6.19 -3.71
N LEU A 13 9.39 -6.88 -2.60
CA LEU A 13 9.62 -8.33 -2.49
C LEU A 13 8.70 -9.16 -3.39
N THR A 14 7.45 -8.71 -3.62
CA THR A 14 6.56 -9.32 -4.62
C THR A 14 7.11 -9.15 -6.03
N LYS A 15 7.63 -7.97 -6.39
CA LYS A 15 8.28 -7.73 -7.69
C LYS A 15 9.57 -8.55 -7.87
N GLN A 16 10.28 -8.87 -6.78
CA GLN A 16 11.39 -9.84 -6.79
C GLN A 16 10.94 -11.31 -7.00
N GLY A 17 9.63 -11.59 -7.05
CA GLY A 17 9.09 -12.94 -7.24
C GLY A 17 9.05 -13.78 -5.97
N LYS A 18 9.24 -13.18 -4.79
CA LYS A 18 9.18 -13.93 -3.53
C LYS A 18 7.75 -14.40 -3.22
N THR A 19 7.67 -15.58 -2.60
CA THR A 19 6.38 -16.11 -2.14
C THR A 19 5.88 -15.35 -0.91
N PRO A 20 4.56 -15.31 -0.66
CA PRO A 20 4.00 -14.67 0.54
C PRO A 20 4.60 -15.19 1.84
N GLN A 21 4.94 -16.49 1.90
CA GLN A 21 5.54 -17.10 3.08
C GLN A 21 6.97 -16.62 3.32
N THR A 22 7.78 -16.53 2.27
CA THR A 22 9.14 -15.97 2.34
C THR A 22 9.09 -14.52 2.79
N ILE A 23 8.18 -13.72 2.23
CA ILE A 23 8.00 -12.31 2.61
C ILE A 23 7.62 -12.18 4.08
N LEU A 24 6.70 -13.03 4.57
CA LEU A 24 6.32 -13.02 5.98
C LEU A 24 7.52 -13.30 6.88
N GLN A 25 8.35 -14.30 6.56
CA GLN A 25 9.52 -14.63 7.37
C GLN A 25 10.57 -13.51 7.34
N GLU A 26 10.86 -12.94 6.18
CA GLU A 26 11.82 -11.82 6.07
C GLU A 26 11.35 -10.58 6.82
N MET A 27 10.08 -10.21 6.68
CA MET A 27 9.52 -9.06 7.38
C MET A 27 9.44 -9.29 8.90
N LEU A 28 9.12 -10.50 9.36
CA LEU A 28 9.16 -10.83 10.80
C LEU A 28 10.59 -10.88 11.35
N ALA A 29 11.57 -11.34 10.57
CA ALA A 29 12.97 -11.37 10.99
C ALA A 29 13.53 -9.95 11.19
N VAL A 30 13.08 -8.97 10.41
CA VAL A 30 13.53 -7.57 10.49
C VAL A 30 12.70 -6.77 11.51
N TYR A 31 11.37 -6.91 11.49
CA TYR A 31 10.46 -6.04 12.25
C TYR A 31 9.94 -6.68 13.54
N GLY A 32 10.11 -7.99 13.74
CA GLY A 32 9.59 -8.72 14.89
C GLY A 32 8.09 -8.49 15.09
N ASP A 33 7.69 -8.14 16.32
CA ASP A 33 6.31 -7.85 16.70
C ASP A 33 5.73 -6.58 16.04
N SER A 34 6.59 -5.69 15.54
CA SER A 34 6.16 -4.53 14.76
C SER A 34 5.88 -4.85 13.29
N GLY A 35 6.13 -6.10 12.87
CA GLY A 35 5.95 -6.55 11.51
C GLY A 35 4.47 -6.67 11.08
N PRO A 36 4.21 -6.68 9.77
CA PRO A 36 2.86 -6.85 9.26
C PRO A 36 2.32 -8.27 9.50
N GLY A 37 1.07 -8.37 9.91
CA GLY A 37 0.41 -9.66 10.10
C GLY A 37 0.25 -10.47 8.82
N LYS A 38 0.18 -11.80 8.97
CA LYS A 38 0.05 -12.79 7.87
C LYS A 38 -1.07 -12.43 6.87
N ILE A 39 -2.27 -12.12 7.34
CA ILE A 39 -3.42 -11.78 6.47
C ILE A 39 -3.08 -10.58 5.57
N MET A 40 -2.40 -9.58 6.12
CA MET A 40 -2.00 -8.38 5.40
C MET A 40 -0.94 -8.70 4.34
N ILE A 41 0.04 -9.57 4.63
CA ILE A 41 1.04 -10.03 3.64
C ILE A 41 0.34 -10.65 2.42
N TYR A 42 -0.53 -11.62 2.65
CA TYR A 42 -1.17 -12.37 1.56
C TYR A 42 -2.12 -11.49 0.74
N LYS A 43 -2.94 -10.65 1.40
CA LYS A 43 -3.84 -9.73 0.69
C LYS A 43 -3.08 -8.83 -0.28
N TRP A 44 -2.06 -8.14 0.20
CA TRP A 44 -1.31 -7.20 -0.63
C TRP A 44 -0.42 -7.89 -1.67
N HIS A 45 0.13 -9.06 -1.37
CA HIS A 45 0.86 -9.85 -2.36
C HIS A 45 -0.01 -10.17 -3.57
N THR A 46 -1.25 -10.63 -3.34
CA THR A 46 -2.22 -10.88 -4.41
C THR A 46 -2.54 -9.61 -5.20
N LEU A 47 -2.79 -8.49 -4.52
CA LEU A 47 -3.06 -7.21 -5.18
C LEU A 47 -1.90 -6.75 -6.07
N PHE A 48 -0.67 -6.83 -5.57
CA PHE A 48 0.52 -6.46 -6.35
C PHE A 48 0.77 -7.42 -7.51
N LYS A 49 0.50 -8.72 -7.33
CA LYS A 49 0.57 -9.71 -8.41
C LYS A 49 -0.49 -9.46 -9.49
N GLN A 50 -1.65 -8.92 -9.12
CA GLN A 50 -2.72 -8.52 -10.04
C GLN A 50 -2.46 -7.18 -10.75
N GLY A 51 -1.31 -6.55 -10.53
CA GLY A 51 -0.91 -5.32 -11.21
C GLY A 51 -1.26 -4.02 -10.46
N ARG A 52 -1.71 -4.10 -9.19
CA ARG A 52 -1.84 -2.88 -8.37
C ARG A 52 -0.45 -2.28 -8.15
N ASP A 53 -0.29 -0.99 -8.44
CA ASP A 53 0.96 -0.26 -8.12
C ASP A 53 0.83 0.67 -6.92
N SER A 54 -0.38 1.11 -6.54
CA SER A 54 -0.55 1.96 -5.36
C SER A 54 -0.27 1.20 -4.06
N ILE A 55 0.51 1.81 -3.18
CA ILE A 55 0.78 1.35 -1.80
C ILE A 55 -0.23 1.96 -0.81
N GLU A 56 -1.06 2.90 -1.24
CA GLU A 56 -2.09 3.51 -0.41
C GLU A 56 -3.37 2.68 -0.45
N ASP A 57 -4.22 2.83 0.58
CA ASP A 57 -5.56 2.25 0.54
C ASP A 57 -6.41 3.02 -0.47
N ASP A 58 -7.40 2.34 -1.06
CA ASP A 58 -8.38 3.03 -1.89
C ASP A 58 -9.19 4.01 -1.02
N PRO A 59 -9.63 5.15 -1.58
CA PRO A 59 -10.42 6.13 -0.85
C PRO A 59 -11.63 5.42 -0.24
N ARG A 60 -11.74 5.49 1.10
CA ARG A 60 -12.90 4.94 1.79
C ARG A 60 -14.12 5.80 1.48
N PRO A 61 -15.28 5.22 1.17
CA PRO A 61 -16.52 5.98 1.09
C PRO A 61 -16.72 6.79 2.39
N GLY A 62 -16.75 8.11 2.28
CA GLY A 62 -16.87 9.03 3.42
C GLY A 62 -15.57 9.66 3.93
N GLN A 63 -14.40 9.37 3.34
CA GLN A 63 -13.17 10.09 3.66
C GLN A 63 -13.10 11.41 2.86
N PRO A 64 -12.92 12.58 3.50
CA PRO A 64 -12.58 13.80 2.78
C PRO A 64 -11.26 13.56 2.05
N ILE A 65 -11.31 13.61 0.72
CA ILE A 65 -10.11 13.67 -0.11
C ILE A 65 -9.50 15.05 0.16
N GLU A 66 -8.32 15.11 0.77
CA GLU A 66 -7.54 16.35 0.82
C GLU A 66 -7.16 16.70 -0.62
N THR A 67 -7.98 17.52 -1.26
CA THR A 67 -7.65 18.18 -2.51
C THR A 67 -6.57 19.22 -2.22
N THR A 68 -5.34 18.94 -2.63
CA THR A 68 -4.32 19.99 -2.80
C THR A 68 -4.90 21.12 -3.65
N PRO A 69 -4.75 22.40 -3.26
CA PRO A 69 -5.38 23.55 -3.93
C PRO A 69 -4.66 23.94 -5.23
N GLU A 70 -4.54 22.99 -6.17
CA GLU A 70 -3.90 23.23 -7.48
C GLU A 70 -4.80 22.94 -8.68
N ILE A 71 -6.12 22.85 -8.47
CA ILE A 71 -7.11 22.98 -9.55
C ILE A 71 -7.85 24.28 -9.33
N VAL A 72 -7.23 25.36 -9.80
CA VAL A 72 -7.86 26.66 -10.01
C VAL A 72 -8.12 26.80 -11.51
N GLU A 73 -9.29 26.40 -11.99
CA GLU A 73 -9.87 26.89 -13.25
C GLU A 73 -11.39 26.97 -13.04
N HIS A 74 -11.90 28.17 -12.73
CA HIS A 74 -12.36 29.18 -13.69
C HIS A 74 -13.53 28.73 -14.57
N PHE A 75 -14.73 28.74 -13.99
CA PHE A 75 -16.00 29.06 -14.66
C PHE A 75 -16.98 29.33 -13.51
N ASP A 76 -17.46 30.54 -13.27
CA ASP A 76 -18.55 31.12 -14.04
C ASP A 76 -18.48 32.65 -14.09
N ARG A 77 -18.58 33.17 -15.32
CA ARG A 77 -19.31 34.41 -15.63
C ARG A 77 -20.10 34.15 -16.92
N PRO A 78 -21.37 34.56 -17.02
CA PRO A 78 -21.73 35.98 -17.17
C PRO A 78 -22.54 36.56 -16.00
#